data_AF-A0A1G2CJA3-F1
#
_entry.id   AF-A0A1G2CJA3-F1
#
_cell.length_a   1.000
_cell.length_b   1.000
_cell.length_c   1.000
_cell.angle_alpha   90.00
_cell.angle_beta   90.00
_cell.angle_gamma   90.00
#
_symmetry.space_group_name_H-M   'P 1'
#
loop_
_entity.id
_entity.type
_entity.pdbx_description
1 polymer ?
#
loop_
_entity_poly.entity_id
_entity_poly.type
_entity_poly.pdbx_seq_one_letter_code
_entity_poly.pdbx_strand_id
1 'polypeptide(L)'
;MESNLLSHSRTNEAEVDRSLAKIIALGVMGVVAAAASGFFVARYADAATSANFWFLSGALTALAVVVLLQTFFVKSVSKAAALDAAYAIALVAPLAPALTPLALLGAGAALAGMIWGNFTGSRELKDRIKIRFFRISRLTLGKAATGLSLFLTLYYLGTQTGGIAISKPLFEQLVLPGASITERFLPGVSLSGTFRAAVTELAANQAKALPGFEILPPSAQRELLNRAAAEIEAQAAGFLGITIRPDARIIDLLYESLQAKLAALGENGKQLALLAVGAVVFFAIRGLGIFFVWAAIAVGFVIYEILIALGFATIVLEGGSREIIIL
;
A
#
# COMPACT_ATOMS: atom_id res chain seq x y z
N MET A 1 35.33 27.87 37.65
CA MET A 1 35.12 26.41 37.56
C MET A 1 33.64 26.02 37.70
N GLU A 2 32.83 26.78 38.45
CA GLU A 2 31.36 26.58 38.56
C GLU A 2 30.55 26.95 37.29
N SER A 3 31.06 27.83 36.42
CA SER A 3 30.37 28.21 35.17
C SER A 3 30.30 27.11 34.12
N ASN A 4 31.23 26.13 34.15
CA ASN A 4 31.24 24.99 33.22
C ASN A 4 30.31 23.85 33.64
N LEU A 5 29.96 23.75 34.93
CA LEU A 5 29.03 22.73 35.41
C LEU A 5 27.56 23.12 35.12
N LEU A 6 27.26 24.42 35.17
CA LEU A 6 25.94 24.94 34.84
C LEU A 6 25.63 24.89 33.34
N SER A 7 26.64 25.02 32.46
CA SER A 7 26.45 24.89 31.01
C SER A 7 26.20 23.44 30.58
N HIS A 8 26.89 22.46 31.18
CA HIS A 8 26.68 21.03 30.92
C HIS A 8 25.35 20.48 31.45
N SER A 9 24.80 21.02 32.55
CA SER A 9 23.50 20.56 33.04
C SER A 9 22.33 21.06 32.16
N ARG A 10 22.42 22.29 31.63
CA ARG A 10 21.38 22.90 30.81
C ARG A 10 21.26 22.29 29.40
N THR A 11 22.36 21.81 28.82
CA THR A 11 22.32 21.09 27.54
C THR A 11 21.69 19.71 27.68
N ASN A 12 21.90 19.03 28.81
CA ASN A 12 21.32 17.70 29.06
C ASN A 12 19.79 17.74 29.36
N GLU A 13 19.27 18.82 29.94
CA GLU A 13 17.83 18.96 30.24
C GLU A 13 16.93 18.98 29.00
N ALA A 14 17.47 19.38 27.85
CA ALA A 14 16.75 19.44 26.59
C ALA A 14 16.64 18.07 25.90
N GLU A 15 17.47 17.07 26.23
CA GLU A 15 17.50 15.78 25.54
C GLU A 15 16.83 14.63 26.31
N VAL A 16 16.45 14.83 27.58
CA VAL A 16 15.91 13.77 28.43
C VAL A 16 14.37 13.70 28.38
N ASP A 17 13.83 12.48 28.27
CA ASP A 17 12.40 12.21 28.35
C ASP A 17 11.87 12.54 29.76
N ARG A 18 11.04 13.60 29.87
CA ARG A 18 10.58 14.13 31.17
C ARG A 18 9.51 13.29 31.86
N SER A 19 8.73 12.49 31.14
CA SER A 19 7.62 11.71 31.70
C SER A 19 7.48 10.34 31.06
N LEU A 20 7.80 9.30 31.82
CA LEU A 20 7.59 7.91 31.40
C LEU A 20 6.09 7.59 31.24
N ALA A 21 5.22 8.17 32.07
CA ALA A 21 3.78 7.93 32.00
C ALA A 21 3.17 8.39 30.66
N LYS A 22 3.62 9.54 30.13
CA LYS A 22 3.19 10.04 28.80
C LYS A 22 3.65 9.13 27.66
N ILE A 23 4.87 8.59 27.77
CA ILE A 23 5.42 7.62 26.81
C ILE A 23 4.64 6.31 26.87
N ILE A 24 4.32 5.82 28.06
CA ILE A 24 3.50 4.61 28.25
C ILE A 24 2.10 4.82 27.68
N ALA A 25 1.45 5.96 27.95
CA ALA A 25 0.13 6.27 27.39
C ALA A 25 0.14 6.25 25.85
N LEU A 26 1.18 6.86 25.24
CA LEU A 26 1.38 6.80 23.80
C LEU A 26 1.60 5.38 23.30
N GLY A 27 2.41 4.60 24.02
CA GLY A 27 2.65 3.18 23.75
C GLY A 27 1.37 2.33 23.82
N VAL A 28 0.52 2.54 24.82
CA VAL A 28 -0.77 1.84 24.94
C VAL A 28 -1.67 2.17 23.74
N MET A 29 -1.77 3.45 23.36
CA MET A 29 -2.53 3.85 22.18
C MET A 29 -2.00 3.19 20.90
N GLY A 30 -0.67 3.09 20.76
CA GLY A 30 -0.05 2.45 19.60
C GLY A 30 -0.25 0.94 19.57
N VAL A 31 -0.18 0.26 20.72
CA VAL A 31 -0.49 -1.17 20.85
C VAL A 31 -1.95 -1.45 20.48
N VAL A 32 -2.89 -0.62 20.95
CA VAL A 32 -4.32 -0.75 20.61
C VAL A 32 -4.54 -0.53 19.11
N ALA A 33 -3.93 0.51 18.53
CA ALA A 33 -4.05 0.79 17.10
C ALA A 33 -3.41 -0.31 16.22
N ALA A 34 -2.28 -0.87 16.66
CA ALA A 34 -1.63 -1.99 15.99
C ALA A 34 -2.47 -3.27 16.07
N ALA A 35 -3.00 -3.61 17.24
CA ALA A 35 -3.90 -4.75 17.42
C ALA A 35 -5.19 -4.59 16.59
N ALA A 36 -5.79 -3.40 16.56
CA ALA A 36 -6.92 -3.12 15.70
C ALA A 36 -6.57 -3.30 14.22
N SER A 37 -5.40 -2.82 13.79
CA SER A 37 -4.91 -3.00 12.42
C SER A 37 -4.79 -4.49 12.07
N GLY A 38 -4.15 -5.28 12.94
CA GLY A 38 -3.98 -6.72 12.75
C GLY A 38 -5.31 -7.46 12.67
N PHE A 39 -6.26 -7.11 13.54
CA PHE A 39 -7.60 -7.67 13.55
C PHE A 39 -8.37 -7.38 12.26
N PHE A 40 -8.33 -6.14 11.77
CA PHE A 40 -9.01 -5.78 10.52
C PHE A 40 -8.30 -6.34 9.29
N VAL A 41 -6.98 -6.57 9.32
CA VAL A 41 -6.29 -7.32 8.26
C VAL A 41 -6.85 -8.73 8.17
N ALA A 42 -6.95 -9.45 9.29
CA ALA A 42 -7.53 -10.79 9.33
C ALA A 42 -8.99 -10.79 8.82
N ARG A 43 -9.82 -9.86 9.30
CA ARG A 43 -11.22 -9.75 8.84
C ARG A 43 -11.37 -9.39 7.37
N TYR A 44 -10.48 -8.55 6.84
CA TYR A 44 -10.48 -8.23 5.42
C TYR A 44 -10.03 -9.42 4.56
N ALA A 45 -9.09 -10.22 5.05
CA ALA A 45 -8.67 -11.45 4.40
C ALA A 45 -9.77 -12.52 4.38
N ASP A 46 -10.54 -12.65 5.48
CA ASP A 46 -11.69 -13.56 5.55
C ASP A 46 -12.86 -13.09 4.69
N ALA A 47 -13.17 -11.79 4.71
CA ALA A 47 -14.28 -11.19 3.98
C ALA A 47 -13.91 -9.79 3.46
N ALA A 48 -13.61 -9.71 2.17
CA ALA A 48 -13.26 -8.48 1.46
C ALA A 48 -14.48 -7.59 1.20
N THR A 49 -15.12 -7.10 2.27
CA THR A 49 -16.24 -6.15 2.21
C THR A 49 -15.74 -4.70 2.23
N SER A 50 -16.54 -3.79 1.67
CA SER A 50 -16.23 -2.35 1.71
C SER A 50 -16.14 -1.81 3.15
N ALA A 51 -16.97 -2.32 4.07
CA ALA A 51 -16.91 -1.95 5.48
C ALA A 51 -15.56 -2.34 6.12
N ASN A 52 -15.10 -3.59 5.90
CA ASN A 52 -13.82 -4.06 6.43
C ASN A 52 -12.63 -3.27 5.85
N PHE A 53 -12.72 -2.87 4.58
CA PHE A 53 -11.72 -1.98 3.97
C PHE A 53 -11.62 -0.65 4.72
N TRP A 54 -12.75 0.04 4.95
CA TRP A 54 -12.76 1.32 5.65
C TRP A 54 -12.27 1.21 7.10
N PHE A 55 -12.64 0.14 7.81
CA PHE A 55 -12.15 -0.09 9.17
C PHE A 55 -10.65 -0.39 9.21
N LEU A 56 -10.13 -1.20 8.29
CA LEU A 56 -8.69 -1.45 8.15
C LEU A 56 -7.93 -0.16 7.87
N SER A 57 -8.41 0.64 6.91
CA SER A 57 -7.83 1.94 6.58
C SER A 57 -7.81 2.89 7.78
N GLY A 58 -8.89 2.94 8.56
CA GLY A 58 -8.98 3.74 9.78
C GLY A 58 -7.97 3.30 10.83
N ALA A 59 -7.85 1.99 11.08
CA ALA A 59 -6.91 1.44 12.05
C ALA A 59 -5.44 1.69 11.66
N LEU A 60 -5.09 1.48 10.38
CA LEU A 60 -3.74 1.77 9.86
C LEU A 60 -3.41 3.26 9.94
N THR A 61 -4.39 4.14 9.71
CA THR A 61 -4.23 5.59 9.85
C THR A 61 -3.99 5.96 11.31
N ALA A 62 -4.75 5.37 12.25
CA ALA A 62 -4.54 5.58 13.68
C ALA A 62 -3.15 5.11 14.13
N LEU A 63 -2.71 3.94 13.66
CA LEU A 63 -1.35 3.44 13.92
C LEU A 63 -0.29 4.40 13.37
N ALA A 64 -0.46 4.87 12.13
CA ALA A 64 0.44 5.85 11.51
C ALA A 64 0.51 7.15 12.31
N VAL A 65 -0.63 7.67 12.79
CA VAL A 65 -0.66 8.85 13.66
C VAL A 65 0.13 8.61 14.95
N VAL A 66 -0.03 7.47 15.61
CA VAL A 66 0.72 7.17 16.84
C VAL A 66 2.23 7.06 16.57
N VAL A 67 2.64 6.37 15.50
CA VAL A 67 4.06 6.29 15.09
C VAL A 67 4.64 7.68 14.82
N LEU A 68 3.87 8.56 14.18
CA LEU A 68 4.27 9.93 13.93
C LEU A 68 4.43 10.73 15.23
N LEU A 69 3.45 10.67 16.15
CA LEU A 69 3.52 11.36 17.44
C LEU A 69 4.69 10.84 18.29
N GLN A 70 4.98 9.54 18.21
CA GLN A 70 6.15 8.93 18.85
C GLN A 70 7.45 9.53 18.34
N THR A 71 7.59 9.77 17.03
CA THR A 71 8.79 10.43 16.48
C THR A 71 9.02 11.81 17.12
N PHE A 72 7.97 12.57 17.40
CA PHE A 72 8.07 13.92 17.96
C PHE A 72 8.28 13.93 19.47
N PHE A 73 7.65 13.01 20.21
CA PHE A 73 7.61 13.07 21.68
C PHE A 73 8.60 12.14 22.38
N VAL A 74 9.04 11.06 21.74
CA VAL A 74 10.01 10.12 22.32
C VAL A 74 11.41 10.45 21.82
N LYS A 75 12.27 10.98 22.70
CA LYS A 75 13.63 11.42 22.31
C LYS A 75 14.62 10.27 22.24
N SER A 76 14.40 9.25 23.05
CA SER A 76 15.24 8.05 23.11
C SER A 76 14.91 7.08 21.98
N VAL A 77 15.90 6.82 21.11
CA VAL A 77 15.77 5.88 19.98
C VAL A 77 15.49 4.46 20.48
N SER A 78 16.09 4.04 21.60
CA SER A 78 15.86 2.70 22.15
C SER A 78 14.45 2.52 22.68
N LYS A 79 13.87 3.54 23.34
CA LYS A 79 12.46 3.50 23.77
C LYS A 79 11.50 3.50 22.58
N ALA A 80 11.77 4.31 21.56
CA ALA A 80 10.98 4.30 20.33
C ALA A 80 11.04 2.93 19.63
N ALA A 81 12.22 2.32 19.52
CA ALA A 81 12.37 0.99 18.94
C ALA A 81 11.66 -0.10 19.76
N ALA A 82 11.67 -0.01 21.10
CA ALA A 82 10.94 -0.93 21.96
C ALA A 82 9.42 -0.80 21.78
N LEU A 83 8.91 0.43 21.60
CA LEU A 83 7.51 0.66 21.27
C LEU A 83 7.15 0.11 19.89
N ASP A 84 8.00 0.33 18.88
CA ASP A 84 7.79 -0.22 17.54
C ASP A 84 7.76 -1.76 17.56
N ALA A 85 8.60 -2.39 18.39
CA ALA A 85 8.57 -3.83 18.61
C ALA A 85 7.25 -4.29 19.25
N ALA A 86 6.77 -3.57 20.26
CA ALA A 86 5.46 -3.84 20.86
C ALA A 86 4.33 -3.68 19.84
N TYR A 87 4.39 -2.67 18.96
CA TYR A 87 3.41 -2.48 17.89
C TYR A 87 3.48 -3.61 16.87
N ALA A 88 4.67 -4.07 16.48
CA ALA A 88 4.80 -5.20 15.55
C ALA A 88 4.23 -6.49 16.14
N ILE A 89 4.47 -6.76 17.43
CA ILE A 89 3.88 -7.93 18.12
C ILE A 89 2.35 -7.80 18.18
N ALA A 90 1.84 -6.62 18.58
CA ALA A 90 0.42 -6.36 18.66
C ALA A 90 -0.28 -6.42 17.29
N LEU A 91 0.41 -5.98 16.23
CA LEU A 91 -0.06 -6.07 14.85
C LEU A 91 -0.25 -7.53 14.42
N VAL A 92 0.61 -8.44 14.87
CA VAL A 92 0.60 -9.85 14.48
C VAL A 92 -0.31 -10.71 15.36
N ALA A 93 -0.49 -10.35 16.63
CA ALA A 93 -1.22 -11.16 17.61
C ALA A 93 -2.63 -11.60 17.15
N PRO A 94 -3.47 -10.73 16.54
CA PRO A 94 -4.78 -11.14 16.02
C PRO A 94 -4.72 -12.13 14.86
N LEU A 95 -3.60 -12.21 14.14
CA LEU A 95 -3.40 -13.11 13.00
C LEU A 95 -2.80 -14.46 13.42
N ALA A 96 -2.61 -14.70 14.72
CA ALA A 96 -2.03 -15.93 15.25
C ALA A 96 -2.60 -17.24 14.66
N PRO A 97 -3.93 -17.37 14.42
CA PRO A 97 -4.51 -18.59 13.85
C PRO A 97 -4.07 -18.87 12.40
N ALA A 98 -3.68 -17.83 11.64
CA ALA A 98 -3.32 -17.90 10.22
C ALA A 98 -1.87 -17.46 9.98
N LEU A 99 -1.00 -17.62 10.98
CA LEU A 99 0.40 -17.22 10.91
C LEU A 99 1.18 -18.08 9.94
N THR A 100 1.80 -17.45 8.95
CA THR A 100 2.71 -18.08 8.00
C THR A 100 4.12 -17.51 8.16
N PRO A 101 5.18 -18.26 7.75
CA PRO A 101 6.55 -17.74 7.80
C PRO A 101 6.72 -16.44 7.01
N LEU A 102 6.00 -16.28 5.89
CA LEU A 102 5.98 -15.03 5.12
C LEU A 102 5.33 -13.89 5.91
N ALA A 103 4.25 -14.14 6.65
CA ALA A 103 3.63 -13.13 7.51
C ALA A 103 4.58 -12.65 8.61
N LEU A 104 5.40 -13.53 9.19
CA LEU A 104 6.42 -13.17 10.17
C LEU A 104 7.55 -12.33 9.54
N LEU A 105 8.01 -12.68 8.34
CA LEU A 105 8.94 -11.85 7.58
C LEU A 105 8.34 -10.47 7.26
N GLY A 106 7.05 -10.44 6.93
CA GLY A 106 6.28 -9.21 6.76
C GLY A 106 6.27 -8.36 8.02
N ALA A 107 6.03 -8.96 9.18
CA ALA A 107 6.05 -8.27 10.46
C ALA A 107 7.43 -7.69 10.79
N GLY A 108 8.49 -8.44 10.48
CA GLY A 108 9.87 -7.95 10.54
C GLY A 108 10.11 -6.75 9.61
N ALA A 109 9.55 -6.76 8.40
CA ALA A 109 9.63 -5.64 7.47
C ALA A 109 8.85 -4.41 7.97
N ALA A 110 7.67 -4.60 8.58
CA ALA A 110 6.92 -3.52 9.23
C ALA A 110 7.70 -2.91 10.40
N LEU A 111 8.26 -3.74 11.27
CA LEU A 111 9.11 -3.31 12.38
C LEU A 111 10.32 -2.50 11.88
N ALA A 112 11.06 -3.05 10.91
CA ALA A 112 12.21 -2.37 10.32
C ALA A 112 11.82 -1.03 9.68
N GLY A 113 10.68 -0.98 8.98
CA GLY A 113 10.15 0.24 8.38
C GLY A 113 9.78 1.31 9.41
N MET A 114 9.16 0.92 10.53
CA MET A 114 8.81 1.82 11.63
C MET A 114 10.06 2.35 12.34
N ILE A 115 11.01 1.47 12.70
CA ILE A 115 12.28 1.86 13.32
C ILE A 115 13.07 2.80 12.41
N TRP A 116 13.18 2.47 11.12
CA TRP A 116 13.87 3.33 10.14
C TRP A 116 13.18 4.70 10.05
N GLY A 117 11.85 4.71 9.96
CA GLY A 117 11.05 5.93 9.92
C GLY A 117 11.30 6.81 11.14
N ASN A 118 11.18 6.25 12.34
CA ASN A 118 11.43 6.97 13.59
C ASN A 118 12.87 7.47 13.67
N PHE A 119 13.87 6.64 13.37
CA PHE A 119 15.26 7.06 13.39
C PHE A 119 15.54 8.24 12.45
N THR A 120 15.00 8.18 11.23
CA THR A 120 15.19 9.24 10.23
C THR A 120 14.46 10.52 10.64
N GLY A 121 13.23 10.40 11.13
CA GLY A 121 12.43 11.53 11.59
C GLY A 121 13.03 12.21 12.83
N SER A 122 13.42 11.43 13.83
CA SER A 122 14.07 11.95 15.05
C SER A 122 15.44 12.57 14.75
N ARG A 123 16.20 12.04 13.78
CA ARG A 123 17.45 12.68 13.34
C ARG A 123 17.20 14.04 12.69
N GLU A 124 16.24 14.14 11.77
CA GLU A 124 15.88 15.43 11.16
C GLU A 124 15.32 16.42 12.20
N LEU A 125 14.61 15.94 13.22
CA LEU A 125 14.14 16.77 14.34
C LEU A 125 15.32 17.34 15.15
N LYS A 126 16.34 16.54 15.45
CA LYS A 126 17.55 16.97 16.18
C LYS A 126 18.46 17.90 15.38
N ASP A 127 18.50 17.74 14.06
CA ASP A 127 19.40 18.50 13.19
C ASP A 127 18.84 19.89 12.80
N ARG A 128 17.63 20.27 13.28
CA ARG A 128 16.95 21.50 12.87
C ARG A 128 16.52 22.35 14.05
N ILE A 129 16.78 23.66 13.95
CA ILE A 129 16.39 24.68 14.95
C ILE A 129 14.86 24.86 15.02
N LYS A 130 14.14 24.65 13.90
CA LYS A 130 12.68 24.77 13.83
C LYS A 130 12.07 23.42 13.48
N ILE A 131 11.01 23.04 14.20
CA ILE A 131 10.23 21.83 13.93
C ILE A 131 9.49 22.02 12.60
N ARG A 132 9.87 21.26 11.57
CA ARG A 132 9.18 21.24 10.28
C ARG A 132 8.27 20.03 10.20
N PHE A 133 7.09 20.12 10.83
CA PHE A 133 6.13 19.02 11.00
C PHE A 133 5.96 18.20 9.72
N PHE A 134 5.48 18.81 8.63
CA PHE A 134 5.20 18.09 7.37
C PHE A 134 6.40 17.35 6.77
N ARG A 135 7.62 17.90 6.92
CA ARG A 135 8.84 17.26 6.41
C ARG A 135 9.20 16.04 7.23
N ILE A 136 9.19 16.16 8.56
CA ILE A 136 9.48 15.06 9.48
C ILE A 136 8.43 13.95 9.30
N SER A 137 7.15 14.32 9.28
CA SER A 137 6.04 13.40 9.09
C SER A 137 6.13 12.62 7.77
N ARG A 138 6.50 13.28 6.65
CA ARG A 138 6.68 12.60 5.36
C ARG A 138 7.87 11.63 5.37
N LEU A 139 8.95 11.95 6.10
CA LEU A 139 10.11 11.06 6.23
C LEU A 139 9.78 9.83 7.08
N THR A 140 9.17 10.03 8.26
CA THR A 140 8.76 8.94 9.15
C THR A 140 7.74 8.02 8.48
N LEU A 141 6.60 8.59 8.07
CA LEU A 141 5.50 7.80 7.53
C LEU A 141 5.83 7.22 6.15
N GLY A 142 6.68 7.89 5.38
CA GLY A 142 7.16 7.35 4.11
C GLY A 142 7.84 5.98 4.29
N LYS A 143 8.69 5.82 5.31
CA LYS A 143 9.39 4.57 5.61
C LYS A 143 8.49 3.56 6.33
N ALA A 144 7.72 3.99 7.32
CA ALA A 144 6.78 3.14 8.03
C ALA A 144 5.74 2.52 7.08
N ALA A 145 5.16 3.32 6.17
CA ALA A 145 4.21 2.83 5.19
C ALA A 145 4.85 1.86 4.18
N THR A 146 6.17 1.93 3.91
CA THR A 146 6.84 0.94 3.07
C THR A 146 6.90 -0.40 3.80
N GLY A 147 7.29 -0.39 5.08
CA GLY A 147 7.31 -1.59 5.91
C GLY A 147 5.92 -2.23 6.05
N LEU A 148 4.89 -1.41 6.31
CA LEU A 148 3.50 -1.89 6.37
C LEU A 148 3.01 -2.43 5.02
N SER A 149 3.38 -1.81 3.90
CA SER A 149 3.02 -2.32 2.56
C SER A 149 3.66 -3.69 2.29
N LEU A 150 4.93 -3.88 2.71
CA LEU A 150 5.60 -5.18 2.64
C LEU A 150 4.91 -6.21 3.54
N PHE A 151 4.53 -5.84 4.76
CA PHE A 151 3.76 -6.71 5.65
C PHE A 151 2.47 -7.20 5.00
N LEU A 152 1.63 -6.29 4.51
CA LEU A 152 0.36 -6.65 3.87
C LEU A 152 0.57 -7.53 2.63
N THR A 153 1.60 -7.24 1.83
CA THR A 153 1.96 -8.04 0.65
C THR A 153 2.39 -9.45 1.04
N LEU A 154 3.32 -9.58 1.98
CA LEU A 154 3.84 -10.88 2.40
C LEU A 154 2.80 -11.70 3.17
N TYR A 155 1.95 -11.04 3.96
CA TYR A 155 0.79 -11.68 4.57
C TYR A 155 -0.15 -12.25 3.50
N TYR A 156 -0.53 -11.43 2.50
CA TYR A 156 -1.36 -11.88 1.39
C TYR A 156 -0.75 -13.09 0.67
N LEU A 157 0.53 -13.01 0.28
CA LEU A 157 1.22 -14.12 -0.38
C LEU A 157 1.29 -15.37 0.51
N GLY A 158 1.52 -15.20 1.81
CA GLY A 158 1.56 -16.30 2.77
C GLY A 158 0.23 -17.04 2.88
N THR A 159 -0.90 -16.35 2.73
CA THR A 159 -2.23 -16.99 2.76
C THR A 159 -2.55 -17.81 1.50
N GLN A 160 -1.81 -17.64 0.40
CA GLN A 160 -1.99 -18.41 -0.83
C GLN A 160 -1.28 -19.77 -0.71
N THR A 161 -1.95 -20.76 -0.11
CA THR A 161 -1.43 -22.13 0.00
C THR A 161 -1.65 -22.89 -1.31
N GLY A 162 -0.58 -23.48 -1.89
CA GLY A 162 -0.68 -24.43 -3.01
C GLY A 162 -0.28 -23.93 -4.41
N GLY A 163 0.22 -22.70 -4.56
CA GLY A 163 0.74 -22.17 -5.82
C GLY A 163 0.37 -20.70 -6.04
N ILE A 164 0.68 -20.16 -7.23
CA ILE A 164 0.22 -18.81 -7.62
C ILE A 164 -1.27 -18.89 -7.95
N ALA A 165 -2.11 -18.89 -6.93
CA ALA A 165 -3.54 -18.69 -7.09
C ALA A 165 -3.81 -17.19 -6.94
N ILE A 166 -3.73 -16.43 -8.04
CA ILE A 166 -4.29 -15.08 -8.03
C ILE A 166 -5.80 -15.26 -7.93
N SER A 167 -6.41 -14.80 -6.84
CA SER A 167 -7.87 -14.88 -6.71
C SER A 167 -8.53 -14.00 -7.77
N LYS A 168 -9.64 -14.46 -8.36
CA LYS A 168 -10.43 -13.67 -9.32
C LYS A 168 -10.79 -12.28 -8.77
N PRO A 169 -11.22 -12.12 -7.50
CA PRO A 169 -11.49 -10.80 -6.94
C PRO A 169 -10.28 -9.87 -6.94
N LEU A 170 -9.08 -10.36 -6.60
CA LEU A 170 -7.87 -9.54 -6.66
C LEU A 170 -7.54 -9.15 -8.10
N PHE A 171 -7.63 -10.10 -9.05
CA PHE A 171 -7.41 -9.80 -10.46
C PHE A 171 -8.36 -8.71 -10.97
N GLU A 172 -9.64 -8.81 -10.63
CA GLU A 172 -10.63 -7.80 -10.98
C GLU A 172 -10.30 -6.43 -10.35
N GLN A 173 -9.92 -6.40 -9.08
CA GLN A 173 -9.53 -5.16 -8.39
C GLN A 173 -8.29 -4.50 -8.98
N LEU A 174 -7.36 -5.28 -9.54
CA LEU A 174 -6.14 -4.76 -10.17
C LEU A 174 -6.38 -4.29 -11.61
N VAL A 175 -7.25 -4.97 -12.36
CA VAL A 175 -7.45 -4.74 -13.80
C VAL A 175 -8.58 -3.75 -14.09
N LEU A 176 -9.70 -3.78 -13.35
CA LEU A 176 -10.86 -2.92 -13.61
C LEU A 176 -10.58 -1.41 -13.50
N PRO A 177 -9.73 -0.92 -12.57
CA PRO A 177 -9.37 0.51 -12.56
C PRO A 177 -8.71 0.97 -13.87
N GLY A 178 -8.11 0.05 -14.63
CA GLY A 178 -7.55 0.32 -15.95
C GLY A 178 -8.59 0.37 -17.08
N ALA A 179 -9.84 -0.02 -16.84
CA ALA A 179 -10.87 -0.08 -17.88
C ALA A 179 -11.11 1.27 -18.58
N SER A 180 -11.05 2.39 -17.84
CA SER A 180 -11.18 3.73 -18.45
C SER A 180 -10.02 4.07 -19.39
N ILE A 181 -8.84 3.50 -19.16
CA ILE A 181 -7.70 3.65 -20.08
C ILE A 181 -7.96 2.79 -21.33
N THR A 182 -8.46 1.57 -21.15
CA THR A 182 -8.83 0.67 -22.26
C THR A 182 -9.86 1.33 -23.18
N GLU A 183 -10.92 1.92 -22.64
CA GLU A 183 -11.95 2.61 -23.44
C GLU A 183 -11.40 3.81 -24.22
N ARG A 184 -10.31 4.44 -23.74
CA ARG A 184 -9.65 5.55 -24.44
C ARG A 184 -8.80 5.10 -25.63
N PHE A 185 -8.19 3.93 -25.55
CA PHE A 185 -7.38 3.36 -26.64
C PHE A 185 -8.20 2.46 -27.57
N LEU A 186 -9.26 1.83 -27.06
CA LEU A 186 -10.19 0.95 -27.77
C LEU A 186 -11.63 1.43 -27.51
N PRO A 187 -12.12 2.43 -28.27
CA PRO A 187 -13.45 2.99 -28.09
C PRO A 187 -14.53 1.92 -28.22
N GLY A 188 -15.45 1.86 -27.26
CA GLY A 188 -16.56 0.88 -27.25
C GLY A 188 -16.22 -0.48 -26.64
N VAL A 189 -14.97 -0.73 -26.25
CA VAL A 189 -14.56 -1.98 -25.58
C VAL A 189 -14.56 -1.79 -24.07
N SER A 190 -15.53 -2.41 -23.39
CA SER A 190 -15.56 -2.44 -21.93
C SER A 190 -15.09 -3.79 -21.39
N LEU A 191 -14.08 -3.78 -20.50
CA LEU A 191 -13.54 -5.00 -19.87
C LEU A 191 -14.57 -5.75 -19.02
N SER A 192 -15.58 -5.04 -18.52
CA SER A 192 -16.70 -5.62 -17.78
C SER A 192 -17.79 -6.20 -18.69
N GLY A 193 -17.81 -5.81 -19.97
CA GLY A 193 -18.75 -6.29 -20.98
C GLY A 193 -18.39 -7.66 -21.56
N THR A 194 -19.30 -8.19 -22.38
CA THR A 194 -19.12 -9.47 -23.08
C THR A 194 -18.13 -9.35 -24.23
N PHE A 195 -17.38 -10.41 -24.49
CA PHE A 195 -16.45 -10.47 -25.62
C PHE A 195 -17.13 -10.22 -26.97
N ARG A 196 -18.32 -10.80 -27.22
CA ARG A 196 -19.10 -10.57 -28.46
C ARG A 196 -19.36 -9.09 -28.72
N ALA A 197 -19.77 -8.34 -27.69
CA ALA A 197 -20.04 -6.91 -27.82
C ALA A 197 -18.78 -6.12 -28.21
N ALA A 198 -17.65 -6.44 -27.58
CA ALA A 198 -16.38 -5.80 -27.90
C ALA A 198 -15.88 -6.12 -29.31
N VAL A 199 -15.98 -7.38 -29.75
CA VAL A 199 -15.62 -7.77 -31.13
C VAL A 199 -16.49 -7.05 -32.15
N THR A 200 -17.80 -6.97 -31.89
CA THR A 200 -18.75 -6.29 -32.78
C THR A 200 -18.41 -4.81 -32.92
N GLU A 201 -18.09 -4.12 -31.81
CA GLU A 201 -17.71 -2.71 -31.89
C GLU A 201 -16.32 -2.46 -32.48
N LEU A 202 -15.35 -3.33 -32.20
CA LEU A 202 -14.05 -3.24 -32.86
C LEU A 202 -14.18 -3.47 -34.37
N ALA A 203 -14.97 -4.45 -34.80
CA ALA A 203 -15.25 -4.72 -36.21
C ALA A 203 -15.97 -3.52 -36.86
N ALA A 204 -16.96 -2.93 -36.19
CA ALA A 204 -17.66 -1.75 -36.68
C ALA A 204 -16.74 -0.52 -36.80
N ASN A 205 -15.86 -0.31 -35.83
CA ASN A 205 -14.90 0.80 -35.85
C ASN A 205 -13.83 0.63 -36.93
N GLN A 206 -13.31 -0.58 -37.13
CA GLN A 206 -12.39 -0.88 -38.22
C GLN A 206 -13.05 -0.73 -39.59
N ALA A 207 -14.29 -1.20 -39.73
CA ALA A 207 -15.03 -1.10 -40.97
C ALA A 207 -15.37 0.35 -41.35
N LYS A 208 -15.80 1.17 -40.38
CA LYS A 208 -16.05 2.62 -40.58
C LYS A 208 -14.79 3.41 -40.93
N ALA A 209 -13.61 2.93 -40.53
CA ALA A 209 -12.33 3.55 -40.87
C ALA A 209 -11.91 3.30 -42.33
N LEU A 210 -12.56 2.37 -43.05
CA LEU A 210 -12.26 2.08 -44.45
C LEU A 210 -12.92 3.10 -45.40
N PRO A 211 -12.16 3.73 -46.31
CA PRO A 211 -12.72 4.64 -47.30
C PRO A 211 -13.70 3.90 -48.23
N GLY A 212 -14.94 4.38 -48.31
CA GLY A 212 -15.99 3.80 -49.15
C GLY A 212 -16.89 2.76 -48.48
N PHE A 213 -16.71 2.47 -47.18
CA PHE A 213 -17.57 1.52 -46.45
C PHE A 213 -19.05 1.90 -46.49
N GLU A 214 -19.37 3.20 -46.36
CA GLU A 214 -20.75 3.71 -46.41
C GLU A 214 -21.41 3.58 -47.79
N ILE A 215 -20.62 3.40 -48.84
CA ILE A 215 -21.07 3.32 -50.24
C ILE A 215 -21.33 1.86 -50.64
N LEU A 216 -20.89 0.90 -49.83
CA LEU A 216 -21.07 -0.52 -50.10
C LEU A 216 -22.54 -0.96 -49.90
N PRO A 217 -23.02 -1.94 -50.70
CA PRO A 217 -24.33 -2.54 -50.48
C PRO A 217 -24.46 -3.14 -49.07
N PRO A 218 -25.67 -3.13 -48.45
CA PRO A 218 -25.88 -3.63 -47.09
C PRO A 218 -25.44 -5.08 -46.87
N SER A 219 -25.50 -5.93 -47.91
CA SER A 219 -25.01 -7.31 -47.88
C SER A 219 -23.48 -7.38 -47.80
N ALA A 220 -22.78 -6.56 -48.59
CA ALA A 220 -21.32 -6.49 -48.60
C ALA A 220 -20.77 -5.88 -47.30
N GLN A 221 -21.47 -4.90 -46.71
CA GLN A 221 -21.13 -4.35 -45.39
C GLN A 221 -21.21 -5.42 -44.30
N ARG A 222 -22.27 -6.23 -44.29
CA ARG A 222 -22.42 -7.34 -43.32
C ARG A 222 -21.36 -8.41 -43.50
N GLU A 223 -21.00 -8.74 -44.73
CA GLU A 223 -19.94 -9.72 -45.00
C GLU A 223 -18.57 -9.22 -44.53
N LEU A 224 -18.24 -7.94 -44.79
CA LEU A 224 -17.02 -7.31 -44.28
C LEU A 224 -16.97 -7.26 -42.76
N LEU A 225 -18.08 -6.90 -42.10
CA LEU A 225 -18.17 -6.90 -40.63
C LEU A 225 -17.97 -8.31 -40.06
N ASN A 226 -18.60 -9.33 -40.64
CA ASN A 226 -18.45 -10.71 -40.19
C ASN A 226 -17.02 -11.23 -40.38
N ARG A 227 -16.35 -10.87 -41.48
CA ARG A 227 -14.94 -11.22 -41.71
C ARG A 227 -14.02 -10.52 -40.71
N ALA A 228 -14.21 -9.23 -40.49
CA ALA A 228 -13.42 -8.46 -39.52
C ALA A 228 -13.63 -9.01 -38.10
N ALA A 229 -14.87 -9.32 -37.71
CA ALA A 229 -15.18 -9.95 -36.44
C ALA A 229 -14.45 -11.30 -36.30
N ALA A 230 -14.56 -12.19 -37.29
CA ALA A 230 -13.90 -13.50 -37.27
C ALA A 230 -12.37 -13.40 -37.17
N GLU A 231 -11.76 -12.42 -37.84
CA GLU A 231 -10.32 -12.18 -37.76
C GLU A 231 -9.89 -11.71 -36.36
N ILE A 232 -10.64 -10.78 -35.76
CA ILE A 232 -10.41 -10.32 -34.39
C ILE A 232 -10.56 -11.49 -33.39
N GLU A 233 -11.59 -12.33 -33.55
CA GLU A 233 -11.79 -13.52 -32.71
C GLU A 233 -10.62 -14.50 -32.83
N ALA A 234 -10.13 -14.75 -34.05
CA ALA A 234 -8.99 -15.64 -34.29
C ALA A 234 -7.68 -15.09 -33.67
N GLN A 235 -7.41 -13.79 -33.83
CA GLN A 235 -6.25 -13.14 -33.23
C GLN A 235 -6.33 -13.18 -31.70
N ALA A 236 -7.50 -12.88 -31.13
CA ALA A 236 -7.73 -12.95 -29.70
C ALA A 236 -7.56 -14.39 -29.17
N ALA A 237 -8.08 -15.39 -29.88
CA ALA A 237 -7.96 -16.79 -29.49
C ALA A 237 -6.50 -17.25 -29.50
N GLY A 238 -5.74 -16.85 -30.52
CA GLY A 238 -4.30 -17.11 -30.61
C GLY A 238 -3.50 -16.45 -29.48
N PHE A 239 -3.84 -15.21 -29.11
CA PHE A 239 -3.15 -14.48 -28.04
C PHE A 239 -3.48 -15.02 -26.63
N LEU A 240 -4.76 -15.30 -26.38
CA LEU A 240 -5.24 -15.77 -25.08
C LEU A 240 -4.91 -17.25 -24.87
N GLY A 241 -4.78 -18.04 -25.93
CA GLY A 241 -4.46 -19.47 -25.86
C GLY A 241 -5.56 -20.29 -25.17
N ILE A 242 -6.79 -19.81 -25.16
CA ILE A 242 -7.97 -20.46 -24.56
C ILE A 242 -9.13 -20.45 -25.56
N THR A 243 -10.09 -21.36 -25.37
CA THR A 243 -11.35 -21.34 -26.10
C THR A 243 -12.18 -20.13 -25.67
N ILE A 244 -12.37 -19.18 -26.59
CA ILE A 244 -13.13 -17.97 -26.29
C ILE A 244 -14.63 -18.30 -26.27
N ARG A 245 -15.27 -17.99 -25.14
CA ARG A 245 -16.73 -18.03 -25.01
C ARG A 245 -17.28 -16.63 -25.34
N PRO A 246 -18.07 -16.45 -26.41
CA PRO A 246 -18.50 -15.12 -26.86
C PRO A 246 -19.35 -14.36 -25.82
N ASP A 247 -20.12 -15.09 -25.02
CA ASP A 247 -21.00 -14.53 -23.99
C ASP A 247 -20.28 -14.29 -22.64
N ALA A 248 -19.01 -14.69 -22.51
CA ALA A 248 -18.23 -14.44 -21.31
C ALA A 248 -17.74 -12.99 -21.24
N ARG A 249 -17.54 -12.48 -20.01
CA ARG A 249 -16.93 -11.16 -19.82
C ARG A 249 -15.47 -11.21 -20.23
N ILE A 250 -14.96 -10.12 -20.80
CA ILE A 250 -13.55 -10.04 -21.22
C ILE A 250 -12.62 -10.28 -20.03
N ILE A 251 -12.96 -9.73 -18.87
CA ILE A 251 -12.18 -9.94 -17.65
C ILE A 251 -12.11 -11.40 -17.19
N ASP A 252 -13.16 -12.19 -17.44
CA ASP A 252 -13.18 -13.61 -17.12
C ASP A 252 -12.24 -14.39 -18.06
N LEU A 253 -12.25 -14.05 -19.35
CA LEU A 253 -11.36 -14.66 -20.34
C LEU A 253 -9.89 -14.31 -20.10
N LEU A 254 -9.59 -13.06 -19.71
CA LEU A 254 -8.25 -12.64 -19.33
C LEU A 254 -7.76 -13.39 -18.07
N TYR A 255 -8.64 -13.57 -17.09
CA TYR A 255 -8.33 -14.33 -15.89
C TYR A 255 -8.05 -15.82 -16.20
N GLU A 256 -8.88 -16.44 -17.03
CA GLU A 256 -8.70 -17.84 -17.46
C GLU A 256 -7.39 -18.02 -18.24
N SER A 257 -7.08 -17.10 -19.15
CA SER A 257 -5.81 -17.09 -19.90
C SER A 257 -4.61 -16.96 -18.95
N LEU A 258 -4.69 -16.07 -17.97
CA LEU A 258 -3.64 -15.90 -16.97
C LEU A 258 -3.43 -17.18 -16.16
N GLN A 259 -4.50 -17.79 -15.66
CA GLN A 259 -4.43 -19.04 -14.89
C GLN A 259 -3.85 -20.20 -15.73
N ALA A 260 -4.27 -20.33 -16.99
CA ALA A 260 -3.72 -21.34 -17.91
C ALA A 260 -2.22 -21.14 -18.13
N LYS A 261 -1.78 -19.90 -18.37
CA LYS A 261 -0.35 -19.57 -18.55
C LYS A 261 0.45 -19.80 -17.26
N LEU A 262 -0.10 -19.48 -16.10
CA LEU A 262 0.54 -19.72 -14.80
C LEU A 262 0.67 -21.22 -14.49
N ALA A 263 -0.35 -22.02 -14.82
CA ALA A 263 -0.33 -23.46 -14.63
C ALA A 263 0.73 -24.16 -15.51
N ALA A 264 0.94 -23.64 -16.73
CA ALA A 264 1.92 -24.16 -17.69
C ALA A 264 3.39 -23.83 -17.35
N LEU A 265 3.65 -22.98 -16.36
CA LEU A 265 5.02 -22.64 -15.96
C LEU A 265 5.70 -23.80 -15.21
N GLY A 266 6.98 -24.03 -15.52
CA GLY A 266 7.86 -24.85 -14.70
C GLY A 266 8.10 -24.24 -13.31
N GLU A 267 8.76 -24.97 -12.42
CA GLU A 267 8.92 -24.59 -11.01
C GLU A 267 9.62 -23.23 -10.82
N ASN A 268 10.70 -22.97 -11.58
CA ASN A 268 11.37 -21.66 -11.58
C ASN A 268 10.46 -20.53 -12.10
N GLY A 269 9.63 -20.82 -13.12
CA GLY A 269 8.67 -19.85 -13.65
C GLY A 269 7.58 -19.51 -12.64
N LYS A 270 7.12 -20.50 -11.86
CA LYS A 270 6.17 -20.28 -10.76
C LYS A 270 6.79 -19.46 -9.62
N GLN A 271 8.08 -19.61 -9.32
CA GLN A 271 8.71 -18.72 -8.32
C GLN A 271 8.81 -17.27 -8.82
N LEU A 272 9.22 -17.06 -10.07
CA LEU A 272 9.31 -15.73 -10.67
C LEU A 272 7.95 -15.05 -10.78
N ALA A 273 6.91 -15.78 -11.17
CA ALA A 273 5.56 -15.22 -11.24
C ALA A 273 5.00 -14.88 -9.85
N LEU A 274 5.38 -15.61 -8.79
CA LEU A 274 4.98 -15.29 -7.42
C LEU A 274 5.65 -13.99 -6.94
N LEU A 275 6.93 -13.79 -7.28
CA LEU A 275 7.63 -12.52 -7.07
C LEU A 275 7.00 -11.37 -7.86
N ALA A 276 6.62 -11.61 -9.11
CA ALA A 276 5.97 -10.60 -9.95
C ALA A 276 4.60 -10.18 -9.38
N VAL A 277 3.77 -11.14 -8.95
CA VAL A 277 2.50 -10.87 -8.26
C VAL A 277 2.74 -10.10 -6.96
N GLY A 278 3.71 -10.52 -6.16
CA GLY A 278 4.13 -9.81 -4.95
C GLY A 278 4.50 -8.36 -5.24
N ALA A 279 5.28 -8.11 -6.29
CA ALA A 279 5.66 -6.76 -6.69
C ALA A 279 4.44 -5.92 -7.11
N VAL A 280 3.53 -6.48 -7.91
CA VAL A 280 2.30 -5.78 -8.34
C VAL A 280 1.43 -5.43 -7.13
N VAL A 281 1.19 -6.39 -6.23
CA VAL A 281 0.42 -6.17 -5.00
C VAL A 281 1.10 -5.13 -4.11
N PHE A 282 2.42 -5.21 -3.95
CA PHE A 282 3.18 -4.23 -3.19
C PHE A 282 3.04 -2.83 -3.76
N PHE A 283 3.22 -2.65 -5.08
CA PHE A 283 3.09 -1.35 -5.71
C PHE A 283 1.65 -0.82 -5.69
N ALA A 284 0.64 -1.70 -5.79
CA ALA A 284 -0.75 -1.32 -5.64
C ALA A 284 -1.05 -0.81 -4.22
N ILE A 285 -0.67 -1.58 -3.19
CA ILE A 285 -0.84 -1.21 -1.78
C ILE A 285 -0.04 0.06 -1.47
N ARG A 286 1.21 0.16 -1.93
CA ARG A 286 2.08 1.31 -1.69
C ARG A 286 1.57 2.56 -2.41
N GLY A 287 1.08 2.41 -3.64
CA GLY A 287 0.51 3.47 -4.45
C GLY A 287 -0.75 4.04 -3.80
N LEU A 288 -1.70 3.19 -3.41
CA LEU A 288 -2.89 3.61 -2.66
C LEU A 288 -2.54 4.10 -1.24
N GLY A 289 -1.48 3.53 -0.66
CA GLY A 289 -0.88 3.87 0.63
C GLY A 289 -0.58 5.36 0.79
N ILE A 290 -0.29 6.06 -0.31
CA ILE A 290 0.03 7.48 -0.27
C ILE A 290 -1.12 8.29 0.32
N PHE A 291 -2.37 8.02 -0.07
CA PHE A 291 -3.53 8.77 0.40
C PHE A 291 -3.71 8.62 1.92
N PHE A 292 -3.45 7.42 2.45
CA PHE A 292 -3.47 7.18 3.89
C PHE A 292 -2.34 7.88 4.62
N VAL A 293 -1.15 7.98 4.03
CA VAL A 293 -0.07 8.80 4.58
C VAL A 293 -0.48 10.27 4.66
N TRP A 294 -1.08 10.83 3.61
CA TRP A 294 -1.57 12.21 3.64
C TRP A 294 -2.65 12.43 4.71
N ALA A 295 -3.59 11.49 4.83
CA ALA A 295 -4.62 11.53 5.88
C ALA A 295 -4.00 11.48 7.29
N ALA A 296 -3.05 10.57 7.52
CA ALA A 296 -2.33 10.46 8.79
C ALA A 296 -1.51 11.71 9.12
N ILE A 297 -0.90 12.37 8.14
CA ILE A 297 -0.19 13.64 8.34
C ILE A 297 -1.19 14.73 8.77
N ALA A 298 -2.33 14.85 8.09
CA ALA A 298 -3.34 15.87 8.39
C ALA A 298 -3.95 15.66 9.79
N VAL A 299 -4.39 14.45 10.09
CA VAL A 299 -4.96 14.10 11.41
C VAL A 299 -3.90 14.21 12.50
N GLY A 300 -2.68 13.73 12.24
CA GLY A 300 -1.56 13.81 13.16
C GLY A 300 -1.16 15.25 13.47
N PHE A 301 -1.28 16.18 12.51
CA PHE A 301 -1.01 17.60 12.73
C PHE A 301 -2.01 18.20 13.72
N VAL A 302 -3.30 17.94 13.54
CA VAL A 302 -4.35 18.43 14.43
C VAL A 302 -4.13 17.89 15.85
N ILE A 303 -3.86 16.60 15.99
CA ILE A 303 -3.61 15.99 17.30
C ILE A 303 -2.33 16.53 17.94
N TYR A 304 -1.27 16.73 17.14
CA TYR A 304 -0.02 17.31 17.61
C TYR A 304 -0.22 18.72 18.20
N GLU A 305 -0.94 19.60 17.50
CA GLU A 305 -1.26 20.94 17.98
C GLU A 305 -2.12 20.92 19.25
N ILE A 306 -3.14 20.04 19.31
CA ILE A 306 -3.97 19.85 20.51
C ILE A 306 -3.12 19.41 21.70
N LEU A 307 -2.22 18.45 21.51
CA LEU A 307 -1.36 17.95 22.59
C LEU A 307 -0.41 19.04 23.09
N ILE A 308 0.11 19.90 22.22
CA ILE A 308 0.90 21.07 22.65
C ILE A 308 0.03 22.07 23.42
N ALA A 309 -1.17 22.39 22.92
CA ALA A 309 -2.09 23.33 23.56
C ALA A 309 -2.53 22.86 24.96
N LEU A 310 -2.70 21.55 25.16
CA LEU A 310 -3.04 20.95 26.45
C LEU A 310 -1.83 20.81 27.40
N GLY A 311 -0.62 21.24 27.01
CA GLY A 311 0.59 21.10 27.81
C GLY A 311 1.10 19.66 27.91
N PHE A 312 0.66 18.77 27.02
CA PHE A 312 1.21 17.41 26.94
C PHE A 312 2.68 17.44 26.53
N ALA A 313 3.05 18.35 25.62
CA ALA A 313 4.43 18.61 25.21
C ALA A 313 4.73 20.11 25.21
N THR A 314 5.96 20.49 25.56
CA THR A 314 6.42 21.88 25.55
C THR A 314 7.58 22.03 24.57
N ILE A 315 7.48 22.99 23.66
CA ILE A 315 8.59 23.34 22.78
C ILE A 315 9.56 24.20 23.57
N VAL A 316 10.79 23.72 23.71
CA VAL A 316 11.89 24.46 24.35
C VAL A 316 12.93 24.77 23.29
N LEU A 317 13.36 26.02 23.21
CA LEU A 317 14.47 26.41 22.35
C LEU A 317 15.77 25.96 23.00
N GLU A 318 16.50 25.09 22.31
CA GLU A 318 17.85 24.72 22.72
C GLU A 318 18.81 25.83 22.26
N GLY A 319 19.41 26.55 23.22
CA GLY A 319 20.44 27.53 22.96
C GLY A 319 21.79 26.82 22.80
N GLY A 320 22.15 26.43 21.57
CA GLY A 320 23.42 25.77 21.29
C GLY A 320 24.03 26.17 19.94
N SER A 321 25.18 26.83 19.96
CA SER A 321 26.08 26.93 18.81
C SER A 321 26.73 25.56 18.60
N ARG A 322 26.35 24.85 17.55
CA ARG A 322 26.82 23.48 17.28
C ARG A 322 28.20 23.55 16.63
N GLU A 323 29.25 23.28 17.38
CA GLU A 323 30.58 22.97 16.83
C GLU A 323 30.80 21.46 16.79
N ILE A 324 31.32 21.00 15.66
CA ILE A 324 31.58 19.60 15.30
C ILE A 324 33.06 19.30 15.50
N ILE A 325 33.40 18.04 15.77
CA ILE A 325 34.79 17.60 15.83
C ILE A 325 35.36 17.63 14.40
N ILE A 326 36.37 18.49 14.23
CA ILE A 326 37.23 18.60 13.06
C ILE A 326 38.41 17.66 13.33
N LEU A 327 38.68 16.74 12.40
CA LEU A 327 39.88 15.91 12.43
C LEU A 327 41.11 16.74 12.08
#